data_AF-A0A962E4G9-F1
#
_entry.id   AF-A0A962E4G9-F1
#
_cell.length_a   1.000
_cell.length_b   1.000
_cell.length_c   1.000
_cell.angle_alpha   90.00
_cell.angle_beta   90.00
_cell.angle_gamma   90.00
#
_symmetry.space_group_name_H-M   'P 1'
#
loop_
_entity.id
_entity.type
_entity.pdbx_description
1 polymer ?
#
loop_
_entity_poly.entity_id
_entity_poly.type
_entity_poly.pdbx_seq_one_letter_code
_entity_poly.pdbx_strand_id
1 'polypeptide(L)'
;SSGTPLDRSIATHSQSGAQLLATNTTTDFTLLRLDSAVPTASNPYWSGWDIRGSAPTYAVGIHHPQGHAKRISDVTATITPSAYLGAAGSGSGFWRVPFWSNGTTEGGSSGSALFNQNRHIIGQLRGGFAACGNNDADYYGRISLSWNGNGSPSNRLRDWLDPTGSGAGFLDGNRAPTTVPGGAMDEPFANGVVLPTPNPPNPSCPAGYFVSLVTDGPGAGLTPGIFGVELLLDDPGTRRLEGGLNFGGLVDVSQVGFAGVNMTNPANEDQLLNLSLTGSPSNDAGGILPVRVTVARQTSTTSETVFVGTGNLSLSQASVATIQVPPGYYVATVAPEGFPASASGGAPEGQFFFELSTSFVDRIGGGFQGGAVVGGYHAQHPFGGVSGFAAFCIASQHSASMKVLSRPTYGATGAGDLRMTIADAQQRPVIVVPAN
;
A
#
# COMPACT_ATOMS: atom_id res chain seq x y z
N SER A 1 17.52 -16.59 -30.56
CA SER A 1 16.96 -17.69 -29.75
C SER A 1 16.55 -17.13 -28.40
N SER A 2 15.37 -17.48 -27.89
CA SER A 2 14.87 -17.08 -26.56
C SER A 2 15.52 -17.83 -25.39
N GLY A 3 16.50 -18.69 -25.66
CA GLY A 3 17.24 -19.47 -24.66
C GLY A 3 16.79 -20.93 -24.62
N THR A 4 17.01 -21.57 -23.47
CA THR A 4 16.57 -22.95 -23.20
C THR A 4 15.34 -22.97 -22.29
N PRO A 5 14.48 -24.01 -22.38
CA PRO A 5 13.41 -24.22 -21.43
C PRO A 5 13.93 -24.30 -19.99
N LEU A 6 13.14 -23.80 -19.04
CA LEU A 6 13.39 -24.02 -17.63
C LEU A 6 12.81 -25.37 -17.22
N ASP A 7 13.55 -26.12 -16.41
CA ASP A 7 13.05 -27.35 -15.81
C ASP A 7 11.90 -27.01 -14.85
N ARG A 8 10.76 -27.70 -14.96
CA ARG A 8 9.60 -27.46 -14.11
C ARG A 8 9.88 -27.79 -12.63
N SER A 9 10.86 -28.64 -12.34
CA SER A 9 11.28 -28.97 -10.98
C SER A 9 11.83 -27.78 -10.19
N ILE A 10 12.23 -26.69 -10.85
CA ILE A 10 12.68 -25.47 -10.17
C ILE A 10 11.52 -24.61 -9.65
N ALA A 11 10.28 -24.89 -10.08
CA ALA A 11 9.11 -24.17 -9.61
C ALA A 11 8.80 -24.56 -8.15
N THR A 12 9.08 -23.65 -7.22
CA THR A 12 8.78 -23.84 -5.79
C THR A 12 7.29 -23.72 -5.47
N HIS A 13 6.49 -23.21 -6.40
CA HIS A 13 5.05 -23.05 -6.29
C HIS A 13 4.41 -23.41 -7.62
N SER A 14 3.43 -24.31 -7.60
CA SER A 14 2.66 -24.68 -8.78
C SER A 14 1.19 -24.81 -8.41
N GLN A 15 0.33 -24.50 -9.37
CA GLN A 15 -1.12 -24.66 -9.26
C GLN A 15 -1.66 -25.09 -10.62
N SER A 16 -2.76 -25.83 -10.59
CA SER A 16 -3.46 -26.29 -11.78
C SER A 16 -4.95 -26.09 -11.59
N GLY A 17 -5.66 -25.89 -12.70
CA GLY A 17 -7.10 -25.70 -12.69
C GLY A 17 -7.50 -24.23 -12.77
N ALA A 18 -8.51 -23.96 -13.60
CA ALA A 18 -9.11 -22.66 -13.78
C ALA A 18 -10.51 -22.79 -14.37
N GLN A 19 -11.38 -21.86 -14.03
CA GLN A 19 -12.71 -21.69 -14.58
C GLN A 19 -12.69 -20.62 -15.67
N LEU A 20 -13.36 -20.92 -16.78
CA LEU A 20 -13.63 -19.94 -17.82
C LEU A 20 -14.67 -18.92 -17.32
N LEU A 21 -14.30 -17.65 -17.29
CA LEU A 21 -15.22 -16.56 -16.94
C LEU A 21 -15.82 -15.90 -18.19
N ALA A 22 -14.95 -15.54 -19.15
CA ALA A 22 -15.36 -14.91 -20.39
C ALA A 22 -14.40 -15.22 -21.53
N THR A 23 -14.88 -15.30 -22.76
CA THR A 23 -14.05 -15.43 -23.96
C THR A 23 -14.70 -14.74 -25.15
N ASN A 24 -13.88 -14.15 -26.03
CA ASN A 24 -14.38 -13.49 -27.24
C ASN A 24 -13.35 -13.56 -28.37
N THR A 25 -13.78 -14.06 -29.52
CA THR A 25 -12.94 -14.24 -30.71
C THR A 25 -12.68 -12.94 -31.47
N THR A 26 -13.50 -11.90 -31.29
CA THR A 26 -13.34 -10.62 -31.99
C THR A 26 -12.04 -9.91 -31.61
N THR A 27 -11.70 -9.94 -30.32
CA THR A 27 -10.44 -9.39 -29.78
C THR A 27 -9.53 -10.47 -29.22
N ASP A 28 -9.83 -11.74 -29.46
CA ASP A 28 -9.02 -12.91 -29.09
C ASP A 28 -8.64 -12.97 -27.60
N PHE A 29 -9.58 -12.64 -26.71
CA PHE A 29 -9.34 -12.66 -25.27
C PHE A 29 -10.03 -13.85 -24.62
N THR A 30 -9.42 -14.36 -23.55
CA THR A 30 -10.04 -15.29 -22.60
C THR A 30 -9.67 -14.86 -21.19
N LEU A 31 -10.66 -14.70 -20.33
CA LEU A 31 -10.51 -14.41 -18.91
C LEU A 31 -10.78 -15.70 -18.12
N LEU A 32 -9.82 -16.07 -17.30
CA LEU A 32 -9.87 -17.25 -16.45
C LEU A 32 -9.80 -16.84 -14.98
N ARG A 33 -10.48 -17.61 -14.13
CA ARG A 33 -10.30 -17.58 -12.67
C ARG A 33 -9.62 -18.87 -12.25
N LEU A 34 -8.47 -18.78 -11.61
CA LEU A 34 -7.79 -19.95 -11.06
C LEU A 34 -8.67 -20.63 -10.00
N ASP A 35 -8.65 -21.96 -9.95
CA ASP A 35 -9.51 -22.72 -9.02
C ASP A 35 -9.11 -22.49 -7.55
N SER A 36 -7.83 -22.21 -7.32
CA SER A 36 -7.25 -21.90 -6.01
C SER A 36 -6.67 -20.49 -6.00
N ALA A 37 -6.62 -19.87 -4.83
CA ALA A 37 -5.91 -18.61 -4.64
C ALA A 37 -4.40 -18.78 -4.94
N VAL A 38 -3.79 -17.75 -5.53
CA VAL A 38 -2.35 -17.75 -5.81
C VAL A 38 -1.57 -17.75 -4.49
N PRO A 39 -0.61 -18.66 -4.27
CA PRO A 39 0.16 -18.71 -3.02
C PRO A 39 0.84 -17.39 -2.71
N THR A 40 0.69 -16.87 -1.50
CA THR A 40 1.30 -15.59 -1.08
C THR A 40 2.83 -15.61 -1.19
N ALA A 41 3.46 -16.75 -0.90
CA ALA A 41 4.89 -16.96 -1.01
C ALA A 41 5.43 -16.84 -2.46
N SER A 42 4.58 -16.89 -3.49
CA SER A 42 4.98 -16.59 -4.87
C SER A 42 5.06 -15.07 -5.14
N ASN A 43 4.80 -14.23 -4.14
CA ASN A 43 4.77 -12.77 -4.21
C ASN A 43 4.02 -12.22 -5.45
N PRO A 44 2.76 -12.65 -5.67
CA PRO A 44 2.00 -12.25 -6.84
C PRO A 44 1.79 -10.74 -6.94
N TYR A 45 1.63 -10.27 -8.18
CA TYR A 45 1.27 -8.89 -8.51
C TYR A 45 0.12 -8.93 -9.51
N TRP A 46 -0.98 -8.24 -9.20
CA TRP A 46 -2.18 -8.13 -10.00
C TRP A 46 -2.07 -6.83 -10.77
N SER A 47 -1.62 -6.95 -12.02
CA SER A 47 -1.41 -5.79 -12.88
C SER A 47 -2.70 -5.01 -13.11
N GLY A 48 -2.55 -3.69 -13.13
CA GLY A 48 -3.61 -2.75 -13.48
C GLY A 48 -3.96 -2.81 -14.96
N TRP A 49 -5.03 -2.11 -15.35
CA TRP A 49 -5.56 -2.10 -16.71
C TRP A 49 -6.03 -0.70 -17.12
N ASP A 50 -6.03 -0.41 -18.42
CA ASP A 50 -6.50 0.86 -18.97
C ASP A 50 -7.42 0.62 -20.19
N ILE A 51 -8.68 1.02 -20.06
CA ILE A 51 -9.72 0.82 -21.08
C ILE A 51 -10.06 2.09 -21.87
N ARG A 52 -9.39 3.22 -21.60
CA ARG A 52 -9.65 4.50 -22.29
C ARG A 52 -9.39 4.41 -23.79
N GLY A 53 -8.60 3.42 -24.22
CA GLY A 53 -8.41 3.09 -25.62
C GLY A 53 -7.50 4.06 -26.39
N SER A 54 -6.76 4.92 -25.70
CA SER A 54 -5.71 5.77 -26.27
C SER A 54 -4.49 4.94 -26.69
N ALA A 55 -3.91 5.26 -27.85
CA ALA A 55 -2.67 4.62 -28.29
C ALA A 55 -1.52 4.97 -27.32
N PRO A 56 -0.73 3.99 -26.86
CA PRO A 56 0.40 4.24 -25.98
C PRO A 56 1.54 4.93 -26.74
N THR A 57 2.32 5.76 -26.04
CA THR A 57 3.55 6.36 -26.56
C THR A 57 4.78 5.47 -26.35
N TYR A 58 4.67 4.53 -25.42
CA TYR A 58 5.65 3.50 -25.12
C TYR A 58 4.91 2.26 -24.62
N ALA A 59 5.35 1.08 -25.02
CA ALA A 59 4.75 -0.15 -24.55
C ALA A 59 5.77 -1.29 -24.33
N VAL A 60 5.38 -2.23 -23.47
CA VAL A 60 6.19 -3.37 -23.08
C VAL A 60 5.37 -4.65 -23.15
N GLY A 61 5.88 -5.68 -23.81
CA GLY A 61 5.41 -7.06 -23.71
C GLY A 61 6.23 -7.84 -22.69
N ILE A 62 5.57 -8.52 -21.74
CA ILE A 62 6.22 -9.45 -20.81
C ILE A 62 5.64 -10.84 -21.04
N HIS A 63 6.47 -11.78 -21.50
CA HIS A 63 5.99 -13.02 -22.10
C HIS A 63 6.90 -14.22 -21.84
N HIS A 64 6.41 -15.41 -22.19
CA HIS A 64 7.11 -16.70 -22.07
C HIS A 64 7.26 -17.34 -23.46
N PRO A 65 8.27 -16.92 -24.26
CA PRO A 65 8.45 -17.44 -25.61
C PRO A 65 8.84 -18.92 -25.52
N GLN A 66 8.16 -19.78 -26.29
CA GLN A 66 8.32 -21.24 -26.31
C GLN A 66 8.14 -21.93 -24.94
N GLY A 67 7.52 -21.25 -23.97
CA GLY A 67 7.45 -21.73 -22.58
C GLY A 67 8.80 -21.63 -21.83
N HIS A 68 9.77 -20.88 -22.34
CA HIS A 68 11.05 -20.61 -21.70
C HIS A 68 10.91 -19.63 -20.53
N ALA A 69 12.06 -19.24 -19.94
CA ALA A 69 12.14 -18.19 -18.94
C ALA A 69 11.46 -16.90 -19.42
N LYS A 70 10.82 -16.18 -18.49
CA LYS A 70 10.13 -14.92 -18.75
C LYS A 70 11.05 -13.92 -19.44
N ARG A 71 10.57 -13.26 -20.49
CA ARG A 71 11.28 -12.22 -21.26
C ARG A 71 10.48 -10.92 -21.26
N ILE A 72 11.19 -9.85 -21.60
CA ILE A 72 10.65 -8.51 -21.79
C ILE A 72 11.00 -8.05 -23.20
N SER A 73 10.07 -7.37 -23.87
CA SER A 73 10.28 -6.71 -25.16
C SER A 73 9.60 -5.36 -25.11
N ASP A 74 10.27 -4.31 -25.59
CA ASP A 74 9.76 -2.95 -25.53
C ASP A 74 9.67 -2.32 -26.91
N VAL A 75 8.79 -1.33 -27.05
CA VAL A 75 8.58 -0.60 -28.30
C VAL A 75 8.39 0.89 -28.02
N THR A 76 9.10 1.70 -28.78
CA THR A 76 9.00 3.17 -28.83
C THR A 76 8.38 3.67 -30.13
N ALA A 77 8.17 2.79 -31.11
CA ALA A 77 7.48 3.11 -32.35
C ALA A 77 5.97 3.29 -32.13
N THR A 78 5.34 4.08 -33.01
CA THR A 78 3.90 4.36 -32.93
C THR A 78 3.07 3.10 -33.04
N ILE A 79 2.36 2.77 -31.96
CA ILE A 79 1.34 1.71 -31.94
C ILE A 79 0.05 2.26 -32.52
N THR A 80 -0.57 1.50 -33.42
CA THR A 80 -1.80 1.91 -34.11
C THR A 80 -2.89 0.85 -33.98
N PRO A 81 -4.18 1.23 -33.92
CA PRO A 81 -5.26 0.27 -34.08
C PRO A 81 -5.21 -0.42 -35.45
N SER A 82 -5.54 -1.71 -35.52
CA SER A 82 -5.67 -2.45 -36.78
C SER A 82 -6.68 -3.60 -36.70
N ALA A 83 -6.98 -4.17 -37.87
CA ALA A 83 -7.46 -5.55 -37.96
C ALA A 83 -6.31 -6.52 -37.65
N TYR A 84 -6.63 -7.78 -37.32
CA TYR A 84 -5.61 -8.81 -37.13
C TYR A 84 -4.85 -9.08 -38.43
N LEU A 85 -3.52 -9.12 -38.38
CA LEU A 85 -2.62 -9.21 -39.55
C LEU A 85 -2.81 -8.09 -40.59
N GLY A 86 -3.54 -7.03 -40.23
CA GLY A 86 -3.84 -5.91 -41.11
C GLY A 86 -2.81 -4.78 -41.03
N ALA A 87 -2.87 -3.88 -42.00
CA ALA A 87 -2.08 -2.64 -41.99
C ALA A 87 -2.50 -1.71 -40.84
N ALA A 88 -1.66 -0.72 -40.52
CA ALA A 88 -2.01 0.34 -39.58
C ALA A 88 -3.33 1.02 -39.98
N GLY A 89 -4.26 1.16 -39.04
CA GLY A 89 -5.57 1.79 -39.27
C GLY A 89 -6.61 0.91 -39.98
N SER A 90 -6.28 -0.33 -40.35
CA SER A 90 -7.20 -1.24 -41.08
C SER A 90 -8.41 -1.72 -40.27
N GLY A 91 -8.49 -1.39 -38.99
CA GLY A 91 -9.54 -1.81 -38.08
C GLY A 91 -9.24 -1.32 -36.66
N SER A 92 -10.07 -1.76 -35.71
CA SER A 92 -9.96 -1.31 -34.32
C SER A 92 -9.76 -2.44 -33.33
N GLY A 93 -9.77 -3.70 -33.74
CA GLY A 93 -9.73 -4.87 -32.84
C GLY A 93 -8.42 -5.04 -32.08
N PHE A 94 -7.30 -4.62 -32.68
CA PHE A 94 -5.95 -4.95 -32.22
C PHE A 94 -5.09 -3.70 -32.09
N TRP A 95 -4.19 -3.69 -31.11
CA TRP A 95 -3.00 -2.86 -31.11
C TRP A 95 -1.96 -3.53 -32.01
N ARG A 96 -1.56 -2.84 -33.07
CA ARG A 96 -0.46 -3.24 -33.93
C ARG A 96 0.83 -2.66 -33.39
N VAL A 97 1.70 -3.52 -32.90
CA VAL A 97 3.11 -3.21 -32.64
C VAL A 97 3.82 -3.38 -33.98
N PRO A 98 4.30 -2.30 -34.64
CA PRO A 98 4.85 -2.40 -35.99
C PRO A 98 6.15 -3.22 -36.05
N PHE A 99 6.96 -3.10 -35.00
CA PHE A 99 8.19 -3.83 -34.72
C PHE A 99 8.59 -3.53 -33.25
N TRP A 100 9.39 -4.39 -32.62
CA TRP A 100 9.92 -4.17 -31.26
C TRP A 100 11.19 -3.33 -31.28
N SER A 101 11.39 -2.43 -30.33
CA SER A 101 12.65 -1.69 -30.19
C SER A 101 13.75 -2.59 -29.61
N ASN A 102 13.42 -3.40 -28.60
CA ASN A 102 14.27 -4.50 -28.13
C ASN A 102 13.45 -5.76 -27.88
N GLY A 103 14.08 -6.91 -28.13
CA GLY A 103 13.42 -8.21 -28.03
C GLY A 103 12.54 -8.51 -29.24
N THR A 104 11.64 -9.47 -29.06
CA THR A 104 10.66 -9.95 -30.05
C THR A 104 9.68 -10.87 -29.32
N THR A 105 8.64 -11.34 -29.99
CA THR A 105 7.82 -12.46 -29.51
C THR A 105 8.10 -13.73 -30.31
N GLU A 106 7.72 -14.88 -29.77
CA GLU A 106 7.77 -16.16 -30.47
C GLU A 106 6.52 -16.99 -30.12
N GLY A 107 6.32 -18.11 -30.81
CA GLY A 107 5.28 -19.09 -30.44
C GLY A 107 5.37 -19.44 -28.94
N GLY A 108 4.22 -19.49 -28.26
CA GLY A 108 4.14 -19.61 -26.79
C GLY A 108 3.95 -18.28 -26.05
N SER A 109 4.24 -17.15 -26.70
CA SER A 109 3.99 -15.82 -26.12
C SER A 109 2.49 -15.44 -26.12
N SER A 110 1.66 -16.10 -26.93
CA SER A 110 0.22 -15.81 -27.05
C SER A 110 -0.47 -15.76 -25.67
N GLY A 111 -1.31 -14.75 -25.47
CA GLY A 111 -1.96 -14.42 -24.20
C GLY A 111 -1.15 -13.49 -23.29
N SER A 112 0.12 -13.21 -23.58
CA SER A 112 0.92 -12.27 -22.79
C SER A 112 0.40 -10.83 -22.86
N ALA A 113 0.53 -10.08 -21.78
CA ALA A 113 0.07 -8.70 -21.73
C ALA A 113 1.01 -7.72 -22.46
N LEU A 114 0.39 -6.71 -23.09
CA LEU A 114 1.02 -5.46 -23.50
C LEU A 114 0.71 -4.39 -22.46
N PHE A 115 1.75 -3.78 -21.91
CA PHE A 115 1.67 -2.71 -20.93
C PHE A 115 1.93 -1.35 -21.59
N ASN A 116 1.17 -0.32 -21.22
CA ASN A 116 1.42 1.06 -21.65
C ASN A 116 2.53 1.73 -20.80
N GLN A 117 2.82 3.01 -21.06
CA GLN A 117 3.81 3.80 -20.33
C GLN A 117 3.53 3.96 -18.83
N ASN A 118 2.29 3.74 -18.40
CA ASN A 118 1.87 3.80 -16.99
C ASN A 118 1.86 2.42 -16.32
N ARG A 119 2.36 1.37 -16.99
CA ARG A 119 2.39 -0.03 -16.51
C ARG A 119 0.99 -0.66 -16.40
N HIS A 120 0.00 -0.16 -17.13
CA HIS A 120 -1.33 -0.77 -17.24
C HIS A 120 -1.42 -1.70 -18.44
N ILE A 121 -2.10 -2.84 -18.27
CA ILE A 121 -2.46 -3.72 -19.38
C ILE A 121 -3.38 -2.97 -20.32
N ILE A 122 -3.08 -3.01 -21.62
CA ILE A 122 -3.90 -2.43 -22.70
C ILE A 122 -4.29 -3.45 -23.78
N GLY A 123 -3.71 -4.65 -23.73
CA GLY A 123 -4.04 -5.75 -24.64
C GLY A 123 -3.31 -7.04 -24.30
N GLN A 124 -3.74 -8.13 -24.92
CA GLN A 124 -3.10 -9.45 -24.83
C GLN A 124 -2.68 -9.96 -26.21
N LEU A 125 -1.52 -10.62 -26.32
CA LEU A 125 -0.96 -11.04 -27.59
C LEU A 125 -1.84 -12.11 -28.24
N ARG A 126 -2.32 -11.84 -29.45
CA ARG A 126 -2.89 -12.89 -30.32
C ARG A 126 -1.76 -13.61 -31.05
N GLY A 127 -0.89 -12.83 -31.67
CA GLY A 127 0.28 -13.28 -32.41
C GLY A 127 0.68 -12.25 -33.47
N GLY A 128 1.53 -12.66 -34.41
CA GLY A 128 2.03 -11.80 -35.47
C GLY A 128 3.08 -12.48 -36.32
N PHE A 129 3.88 -11.67 -36.98
CA PHE A 129 4.95 -12.10 -37.88
C PHE A 129 6.34 -12.03 -37.23
N ALA A 130 6.42 -11.49 -35.99
CA ALA A 130 7.65 -11.40 -35.23
C ALA A 130 8.23 -12.79 -34.90
N ALA A 131 9.55 -12.91 -34.96
CA ALA A 131 10.31 -14.10 -34.59
C ALA A 131 11.76 -13.73 -34.24
N CYS A 132 12.56 -14.67 -33.72
CA CYS A 132 14.01 -14.43 -33.64
C CYS A 132 14.61 -14.17 -35.02
N GLY A 133 15.20 -12.99 -35.23
CA GLY A 133 15.74 -12.57 -36.53
C GLY A 133 14.72 -11.93 -37.46
N ASN A 134 13.44 -11.87 -37.07
CA ASN A 134 12.39 -11.11 -37.76
C ASN A 134 11.65 -10.21 -36.77
N ASN A 135 11.65 -8.91 -37.02
CA ASN A 135 11.00 -7.96 -36.13
C ASN A 135 9.72 -7.36 -36.72
N ASP A 136 9.04 -8.11 -37.59
CA ASP A 136 7.75 -7.73 -38.15
C ASP A 136 6.66 -7.59 -37.08
N ALA A 137 5.47 -7.16 -37.51
CA ALA A 137 4.43 -6.72 -36.60
C ALA A 137 3.79 -7.82 -35.75
N ASP A 138 3.48 -7.47 -34.51
CA ASP A 138 2.65 -8.22 -33.56
C ASP A 138 1.32 -7.52 -33.30
N TYR A 139 0.30 -8.31 -32.96
CA TYR A 139 -1.08 -7.87 -32.79
C TYR A 139 -1.63 -8.29 -31.43
N TYR A 140 -2.00 -7.30 -30.62
CA TYR A 140 -2.55 -7.49 -29.29
C TYR A 140 -4.03 -7.13 -29.28
N GLY A 141 -4.91 -8.03 -28.83
CA GLY A 141 -6.33 -7.74 -28.69
C GLY A 141 -6.57 -6.57 -27.73
N ARG A 142 -7.35 -5.56 -28.13
CA ARG A 142 -7.51 -4.35 -27.31
C ARG A 142 -8.47 -4.58 -26.17
N ILE A 143 -8.01 -4.45 -24.92
CA ILE A 143 -8.90 -4.65 -23.77
C ILE A 143 -10.02 -3.60 -23.70
N SER A 144 -9.80 -2.40 -24.26
CA SER A 144 -10.83 -1.36 -24.35
C SER A 144 -12.06 -1.82 -25.14
N LEU A 145 -11.89 -2.73 -26.09
CA LEU A 145 -12.99 -3.37 -26.82
C LEU A 145 -13.49 -4.62 -26.11
N SER A 146 -12.58 -5.44 -25.57
CA SER A 146 -12.94 -6.59 -24.72
C SER A 146 -13.76 -6.19 -23.49
N TRP A 147 -13.68 -4.93 -23.06
CA TRP A 147 -14.43 -4.39 -21.92
C TRP A 147 -15.94 -4.55 -22.06
N ASN A 148 -16.48 -4.17 -23.22
CA ASN A 148 -17.90 -4.30 -23.55
C ASN A 148 -18.20 -5.58 -24.33
N GLY A 149 -17.21 -6.13 -25.05
CA GLY A 149 -17.34 -7.36 -25.80
C GLY A 149 -18.55 -7.34 -26.74
N ASN A 150 -19.29 -8.46 -26.78
CA ASN A 150 -20.51 -8.59 -27.59
C ASN A 150 -21.77 -8.54 -26.71
N GLY A 151 -21.70 -7.83 -25.57
CA GLY A 151 -22.88 -7.52 -24.75
C GLY A 151 -23.28 -8.53 -23.68
N SER A 152 -22.56 -9.64 -23.48
CA SER A 152 -22.84 -10.65 -22.43
C SER A 152 -21.66 -10.81 -21.46
N PRO A 153 -21.88 -11.08 -20.15
CA PRO A 153 -20.80 -11.35 -19.20
C PRO A 153 -19.85 -12.48 -19.63
N SER A 154 -20.34 -13.47 -20.38
CA SER A 154 -19.53 -14.57 -20.91
C SER A 154 -18.61 -14.16 -22.07
N ASN A 155 -18.71 -12.93 -22.59
CA ASN A 155 -17.94 -12.45 -23.74
C ASN A 155 -17.32 -11.06 -23.55
N ARG A 156 -17.26 -10.54 -22.31
CA ARG A 156 -16.69 -9.23 -21.98
C ARG A 156 -16.01 -9.20 -20.62
N LEU A 157 -15.17 -8.19 -20.38
CA LEU A 157 -14.36 -8.07 -19.16
C LEU A 157 -15.03 -7.31 -18.01
N ARG A 158 -15.92 -6.34 -18.30
CA ARG A 158 -16.37 -5.37 -17.30
C ARG A 158 -17.07 -5.99 -16.08
N ASP A 159 -17.87 -7.04 -16.26
CA ASP A 159 -18.58 -7.69 -15.14
C ASP A 159 -17.64 -8.37 -14.14
N TRP A 160 -16.40 -8.65 -14.58
CA TRP A 160 -15.39 -9.36 -13.79
C TRP A 160 -14.32 -8.43 -13.23
N LEU A 161 -13.92 -7.42 -14.00
CA LEU A 161 -12.86 -6.48 -13.62
C LEU A 161 -13.39 -5.20 -12.94
N ASP A 162 -14.67 -4.88 -13.11
CA ASP A 162 -15.38 -3.81 -12.40
C ASP A 162 -16.76 -4.32 -11.92
N PRO A 163 -16.80 -5.30 -11.00
CA PRO A 163 -18.06 -5.91 -10.55
C PRO A 163 -18.97 -4.90 -9.82
N THR A 164 -18.40 -3.79 -9.33
CA THR A 164 -19.13 -2.70 -8.67
C THR A 164 -19.71 -1.66 -9.63
N GLY A 165 -19.32 -1.69 -10.91
CA GLY A 165 -19.70 -0.66 -11.87
C GLY A 165 -19.20 0.74 -11.49
N SER A 166 -17.99 0.83 -10.96
CA SER A 166 -17.34 2.08 -10.56
C SER A 166 -17.22 3.10 -11.70
N GLY A 167 -17.17 2.63 -12.94
CA GLY A 167 -16.99 3.48 -14.12
C GLY A 167 -15.54 3.95 -14.31
N ALA A 168 -14.59 3.35 -13.60
CA ALA A 168 -13.18 3.67 -13.73
C ALA A 168 -12.66 3.37 -15.15
N GLY A 169 -12.01 4.36 -15.77
CA GLY A 169 -11.38 4.19 -17.09
C GLY A 169 -10.04 3.46 -17.05
N PHE A 170 -9.43 3.34 -15.88
CA PHE A 170 -8.21 2.61 -15.63
C PHE A 170 -8.14 2.23 -14.14
N LEU A 171 -7.29 1.27 -13.80
CA LEU A 171 -6.96 0.88 -12.44
C LEU A 171 -5.47 0.59 -12.35
N ASP A 172 -4.79 1.10 -11.32
CA ASP A 172 -3.40 0.75 -11.04
C ASP A 172 -3.28 -0.69 -10.55
N GLY A 173 -2.13 -1.30 -10.83
CA GLY A 173 -1.84 -2.65 -10.34
C GLY A 173 -1.54 -2.63 -8.86
N ASN A 174 -1.96 -3.67 -8.16
CA ASN A 174 -1.65 -3.87 -6.76
C ASN A 174 -1.01 -5.24 -6.56
N ARG A 175 -0.28 -5.39 -5.47
CA ARG A 175 -0.24 -6.70 -4.84
C ARG A 175 -1.60 -6.77 -4.18
N ALA A 176 -2.51 -7.61 -4.67
CA ALA A 176 -3.79 -7.79 -4.00
C ALA A 176 -3.48 -7.94 -2.50
N PRO A 177 -4.28 -7.30 -1.62
CA PRO A 177 -4.17 -7.61 -0.22
C PRO A 177 -4.20 -9.13 -0.18
N THR A 178 -3.16 -9.70 0.42
CA THR A 178 -3.10 -11.12 0.66
C THR A 178 -4.49 -11.48 1.17
N THR A 179 -5.22 -12.31 0.43
CA THR A 179 -6.32 -13.05 1.04
C THR A 179 -5.62 -13.97 2.01
N VAL A 180 -5.28 -13.41 3.16
CA VAL A 180 -4.64 -14.16 4.22
C VAL A 180 -5.72 -15.10 4.71
N PRO A 181 -5.43 -16.40 4.79
CA PRO A 181 -6.28 -17.34 5.52
C PRO A 181 -6.77 -16.72 6.82
N GLY A 182 -8.07 -16.87 7.11
CA GLY A 182 -8.60 -16.54 8.44
C GLY A 182 -7.82 -17.29 9.52
N GLY A 183 -7.38 -16.58 10.55
CA GLY A 183 -6.53 -17.11 11.62
C GLY A 183 -5.77 -16.01 12.37
N ALA A 184 -5.04 -16.40 13.41
CA ALA A 184 -4.19 -15.45 14.14
C ALA A 184 -3.07 -14.91 13.25
N MET A 185 -2.80 -13.60 13.31
CA MET A 185 -1.74 -12.98 12.51
C MET A 185 -1.02 -11.90 13.30
N ASP A 186 0.28 -12.03 13.46
CA ASP A 186 1.05 -11.09 14.27
C ASP A 186 1.39 -9.78 13.52
N GLU A 187 1.65 -9.84 12.20
CA GLU A 187 2.05 -8.69 11.37
C GLU A 187 1.13 -8.49 10.15
N PRO A 188 -0.10 -8.00 10.33
CA PRO A 188 -0.97 -7.62 9.22
C PRO A 188 -0.40 -6.49 8.38
N PHE A 189 -0.51 -6.64 7.05
CA PHE A 189 -0.04 -5.66 6.09
C PHE A 189 -0.99 -5.54 4.89
N ALA A 190 -0.98 -4.39 4.26
CA ALA A 190 -1.65 -4.10 3.01
C ALA A 190 -0.76 -3.20 2.16
N ASN A 191 -0.58 -3.52 0.88
CA ASN A 191 0.32 -2.77 -0.01
C ASN A 191 -0.46 -2.12 -1.15
N GLY A 192 -0.16 -0.86 -1.45
CA GLY A 192 -0.74 -0.13 -2.58
C GLY A 192 -2.27 0.02 -2.51
N VAL A 193 -2.81 0.22 -1.31
CA VAL A 193 -4.24 0.44 -1.08
C VAL A 193 -4.62 1.82 -1.61
N VAL A 194 -5.48 1.89 -2.63
CA VAL A 194 -6.01 3.17 -3.11
C VAL A 194 -6.95 3.74 -2.06
N LEU A 195 -6.60 4.90 -1.51
CA LEU A 195 -7.39 5.58 -0.50
C LEU A 195 -8.56 6.35 -1.16
N PRO A 196 -9.82 6.13 -0.74
CA PRO A 196 -10.99 6.71 -1.40
C PRO A 196 -11.08 8.22 -1.15
N THR A 197 -11.42 8.99 -2.18
CA THR A 197 -11.66 10.42 -2.03
C THR A 197 -12.98 10.68 -1.27
N PRO A 198 -12.99 11.58 -0.27
CA PRO A 198 -14.22 11.92 0.44
C PRO A 198 -15.26 12.55 -0.47
N ASN A 199 -16.53 12.17 -0.27
CA ASN A 199 -17.67 12.82 -0.90
C ASN A 199 -18.72 13.17 0.16
N PRO A 200 -18.94 14.47 0.48
CA PRO A 200 -18.28 15.64 -0.11
C PRO A 200 -16.80 15.78 0.32
N PRO A 201 -15.96 16.49 -0.45
CA PRO A 201 -14.56 16.74 -0.10
C PRO A 201 -14.42 17.50 1.22
N ASN A 202 -13.43 17.12 2.05
CA ASN A 202 -13.06 17.88 3.23
C ASN A 202 -12.04 18.98 2.83
N PRO A 203 -12.33 20.28 3.03
CA PRO A 203 -11.41 21.36 2.66
C PRO A 203 -10.03 21.27 3.32
N SER A 204 -9.95 20.73 4.54
CA SER A 204 -8.70 20.57 5.28
C SER A 204 -7.91 19.33 4.86
N CYS A 205 -8.59 18.32 4.31
CA CYS A 205 -7.97 17.08 3.83
C CYS A 205 -8.63 16.66 2.50
N PRO A 206 -8.32 17.34 1.38
CA PRO A 206 -9.05 17.21 0.11
C PRO A 206 -9.11 15.78 -0.45
N ALA A 207 -8.07 14.98 -0.23
CA ALA A 207 -8.01 13.59 -0.66
C ALA A 207 -8.33 12.59 0.47
N GLY A 208 -8.62 13.07 1.68
CA GLY A 208 -9.17 12.28 2.77
C GLY A 208 -8.39 12.35 4.09
N TYR A 209 -9.13 12.04 5.15
CA TYR A 209 -8.61 11.74 6.49
C TYR A 209 -8.82 10.25 6.72
N PHE A 210 -7.76 9.55 7.14
CA PHE A 210 -7.78 8.11 7.36
C PHE A 210 -7.21 7.77 8.73
N VAL A 211 -7.72 6.69 9.31
CA VAL A 211 -7.24 6.14 10.56
C VAL A 211 -6.83 4.69 10.33
N SER A 212 -5.56 4.37 10.57
CA SER A 212 -5.11 3.00 10.76
C SER A 212 -5.32 2.61 12.22
N LEU A 213 -6.03 1.51 12.45
CA LEU A 213 -6.38 0.97 13.75
C LEU A 213 -5.70 -0.40 13.89
N VAL A 214 -5.00 -0.62 15.01
CA VAL A 214 -4.48 -1.91 15.43
C VAL A 214 -5.35 -2.43 16.56
N THR A 215 -5.91 -3.62 16.38
CA THR A 215 -6.87 -4.26 17.29
C THR A 215 -6.51 -5.72 17.53
N ASP A 216 -7.13 -6.31 18.55
CA ASP A 216 -7.00 -7.73 18.90
C ASP A 216 -7.55 -8.64 17.79
N GLY A 217 -6.86 -9.74 17.51
CA GLY A 217 -7.36 -10.81 16.64
C GLY A 217 -8.40 -11.72 17.31
N PRO A 218 -9.18 -12.49 16.51
CA PRO A 218 -10.24 -13.39 16.96
C PRO A 218 -9.72 -14.73 17.47
N GLY A 219 -8.40 -14.97 17.50
CA GLY A 219 -7.79 -16.23 17.87
C GLY A 219 -7.47 -16.36 19.36
N ALA A 220 -7.15 -17.58 19.79
CA ALA A 220 -6.44 -17.79 21.05
C ALA A 220 -4.95 -17.47 20.83
N GLY A 221 -4.31 -16.68 21.71
CA GLY A 221 -2.89 -16.34 21.58
C GLY A 221 -2.53 -14.86 21.71
N LEU A 222 -3.47 -13.98 22.07
CA LEU A 222 -3.17 -12.58 22.41
C LEU A 222 -2.01 -12.53 23.38
N THR A 223 -0.92 -11.93 22.94
CA THR A 223 0.28 -11.74 23.76
C THR A 223 0.55 -10.25 23.85
N PRO A 224 0.51 -9.67 25.05
CA PRO A 224 0.91 -8.28 25.23
C PRO A 224 2.36 -8.06 24.80
N GLY A 225 2.65 -6.91 24.19
CA GLY A 225 3.97 -6.62 23.66
C GLY A 225 4.01 -5.34 22.84
N ILE A 226 5.19 -5.04 22.30
CA ILE A 226 5.39 -3.87 21.44
C ILE A 226 4.79 -4.13 20.07
N PHE A 227 4.16 -3.10 19.51
CA PHE A 227 3.76 -3.09 18.12
C PHE A 227 4.16 -1.76 17.47
N GLY A 228 4.28 -1.79 16.15
CA GLY A 228 4.48 -0.62 15.31
C GLY A 228 3.58 -0.68 14.09
N VAL A 229 3.30 0.46 13.48
CA VAL A 229 2.60 0.61 12.22
C VAL A 229 3.48 1.47 11.35
N GLU A 230 4.02 0.87 10.30
CA GLU A 230 4.62 1.57 9.19
C GLU A 230 3.52 1.98 8.21
N LEU A 231 3.44 3.27 7.93
CA LEU A 231 2.57 3.87 6.93
C LEU A 231 3.46 4.51 5.86
N LEU A 232 3.24 4.14 4.60
CA LEU A 232 3.93 4.68 3.44
C LEU A 232 2.90 5.23 2.46
N LEU A 233 3.02 6.51 2.09
CA LEU A 233 2.31 7.04 0.93
C LEU A 233 3.08 6.67 -0.33
N ASP A 234 2.42 5.98 -1.24
CA ASP A 234 2.95 5.53 -2.53
C ASP A 234 2.58 6.53 -3.64
N ASP A 235 3.24 6.41 -4.79
CA ASP A 235 2.92 7.21 -5.98
C ASP A 235 1.55 6.77 -6.58
N PRO A 236 0.84 7.67 -7.29
CA PRO A 236 1.15 9.09 -7.54
C PRO A 236 0.71 10.02 -6.39
N GLY A 237 1.21 11.26 -6.39
CA GLY A 237 0.77 12.37 -5.52
C GLY A 237 1.89 13.06 -4.73
N THR A 238 1.56 14.09 -3.96
CA THR A 238 2.49 14.71 -3.01
C THR A 238 2.57 13.81 -1.78
N ARG A 239 3.60 12.95 -1.67
CA ARG A 239 3.84 11.99 -0.57
C ARG A 239 4.04 12.69 0.79
N ARG A 240 3.08 13.50 1.22
CA ARG A 240 3.11 14.42 2.35
C ARG A 240 1.86 14.21 3.18
N LEU A 241 2.05 13.95 4.47
CA LEU A 241 0.98 13.90 5.49
C LEU A 241 0.69 15.35 5.91
N GLU A 242 -0.39 15.88 5.35
CA GLU A 242 -0.79 17.29 5.47
C GLU A 242 -1.59 17.48 6.74
N GLY A 243 -1.24 18.46 7.57
CA GLY A 243 -1.93 18.66 8.86
C GLY A 243 -1.44 17.77 10.00
N GLY A 244 -0.36 17.01 9.79
CA GLY A 244 0.35 16.28 10.84
C GLY A 244 -0.04 14.80 10.95
N LEU A 245 0.33 14.22 12.08
CA LEU A 245 0.17 12.81 12.43
C LEU A 245 -0.39 12.74 13.84
N ASN A 246 -1.56 12.14 13.98
CA ASN A 246 -2.14 11.83 15.27
C ASN A 246 -1.95 10.34 15.52
N PHE A 247 -1.39 9.97 16.66
CA PHE A 247 -1.23 8.57 17.01
C PHE A 247 -1.42 8.36 18.50
N GLY A 248 -1.70 7.14 18.88
CA GLY A 248 -1.95 6.82 20.26
C GLY A 248 -2.05 5.33 20.47
N GLY A 249 -2.19 4.97 21.73
CA GLY A 249 -2.22 3.58 22.17
C GLY A 249 -1.91 3.49 23.65
N LEU A 250 -1.50 2.30 24.08
CA LEU A 250 -1.07 2.07 25.45
C LEU A 250 0.43 2.36 25.59
N VAL A 251 0.82 2.69 26.81
CA VAL A 251 2.23 2.85 27.22
C VAL A 251 2.53 1.95 28.40
N ASP A 252 3.72 1.36 28.35
CA ASP A 252 4.32 0.61 29.45
C ASP A 252 5.71 1.19 29.77
N VAL A 253 6.14 1.17 31.03
CA VAL A 253 7.46 1.69 31.45
C VAL A 253 8.64 1.02 30.73
N SER A 254 8.46 -0.24 30.33
CA SER A 254 9.44 -1.00 29.53
C SER A 254 9.24 -0.88 28.02
N GLN A 255 8.07 -0.39 27.57
CA GLN A 255 7.70 -0.24 26.16
C GLN A 255 6.96 1.08 25.89
N VAL A 256 7.74 2.06 25.41
CA VAL A 256 7.31 3.43 25.19
C VAL A 256 6.42 3.58 23.95
N GLY A 257 5.56 4.60 23.95
CA GLY A 257 4.90 5.07 22.74
C GLY A 257 5.90 5.82 21.86
N PHE A 258 5.81 5.67 20.53
CA PHE A 258 6.77 6.31 19.62
C PHE A 258 6.16 6.71 18.28
N ALA A 259 6.77 7.73 17.66
CA ALA A 259 6.55 8.09 16.26
C ALA A 259 7.86 8.50 15.59
N GLY A 260 8.17 7.86 14.47
CA GLY A 260 9.23 8.21 13.55
C GLY A 260 8.67 8.92 12.33
N VAL A 261 9.11 10.16 12.09
CA VAL A 261 8.61 11.01 11.01
C VAL A 261 9.76 11.65 10.24
N ASN A 262 9.59 11.80 8.93
CA ASN A 262 10.56 12.46 8.08
C ASN A 262 10.08 13.87 7.71
N MET A 263 10.94 14.87 7.84
CA MET A 263 10.66 16.26 7.50
C MET A 263 11.65 16.71 6.43
N THR A 264 11.18 16.93 5.21
CA THR A 264 11.99 17.48 4.14
C THR A 264 11.22 18.55 3.38
N ASN A 265 11.94 19.54 2.88
CA ASN A 265 11.40 20.56 1.99
C ASN A 265 12.48 20.99 0.98
N PRO A 266 12.11 21.42 -0.24
CA PRO A 266 13.07 21.71 -1.32
C PRO A 266 14.07 22.83 -0.99
N ALA A 267 13.68 23.77 -0.13
CA ALA A 267 14.51 24.91 0.25
C ALA A 267 15.44 24.61 1.44
N ASN A 268 15.37 23.40 2.00
CA ASN A 268 16.10 22.97 3.19
C ASN A 268 15.95 23.92 4.40
N GLU A 269 14.73 24.46 4.58
CA GLU A 269 14.39 25.39 5.65
C GLU A 269 14.02 24.66 6.94
N ASP A 270 14.37 25.28 8.07
CA ASP A 270 13.93 24.84 9.40
C ASP A 270 12.41 24.87 9.53
N GLN A 271 11.88 23.99 10.37
CA GLN A 271 10.47 23.89 10.69
C GLN A 271 10.26 23.89 12.20
N LEU A 272 9.09 24.36 12.63
CA LEU A 272 8.60 24.15 13.99
C LEU A 272 7.91 22.80 14.05
N LEU A 273 8.41 21.90 14.89
CA LEU A 273 7.75 20.66 15.27
C LEU A 273 6.91 20.95 16.52
N ASN A 274 5.60 20.84 16.39
CA ASN A 274 4.65 21.04 17.48
C ASN A 274 4.18 19.69 18.01
N LEU A 275 4.19 19.58 19.32
CA LEU A 275 3.83 18.39 20.08
C LEU A 275 2.63 18.75 20.97
N SER A 276 1.57 17.95 20.92
CA SER A 276 0.46 18.03 21.85
C SER A 276 0.11 16.63 22.33
N LEU A 277 0.13 16.45 23.64
CA LEU A 277 -0.01 15.15 24.28
C LEU A 277 -1.13 15.18 25.31
N THR A 278 -2.09 14.27 25.16
CA THR A 278 -3.18 14.01 26.11
C THR A 278 -3.23 12.52 26.42
N GLY A 279 -3.98 12.12 27.46
CA GLY A 279 -4.09 10.71 27.83
C GLY A 279 -4.61 10.52 29.23
N SER A 280 -4.43 9.33 29.80
CA SER A 280 -4.78 9.03 31.19
C SER A 280 -4.04 7.79 31.68
N PRO A 281 -3.97 7.56 33.01
CA PRO A 281 -3.73 6.24 33.56
C PRO A 281 -4.68 5.19 32.95
N SER A 282 -4.20 3.96 32.77
CA SER A 282 -4.96 2.87 32.14
C SER A 282 -6.19 2.44 32.96
N ASN A 283 -6.17 2.72 34.27
CA ASN A 283 -7.19 2.35 35.24
C ASN A 283 -8.03 3.54 35.75
N ASP A 284 -7.73 4.77 35.34
CA ASP A 284 -8.43 5.98 35.79
C ASP A 284 -8.39 7.08 34.72
N ALA A 285 -9.48 7.20 33.95
CA ALA A 285 -9.62 8.23 32.90
C ALA A 285 -9.60 9.68 33.43
N GLY A 286 -9.88 9.89 34.73
CA GLY A 286 -9.81 11.20 35.37
C GLY A 286 -8.46 11.50 36.01
N GLY A 287 -7.56 10.52 36.05
CA GLY A 287 -6.27 10.61 36.69
C GLY A 287 -5.22 11.35 35.85
N ILE A 288 -4.07 11.57 36.48
CA ILE A 288 -2.91 12.21 35.86
C ILE A 288 -1.74 11.23 35.91
N LEU A 289 -1.13 10.97 34.76
CA LEU A 289 0.06 10.11 34.64
C LEU A 289 1.27 10.93 34.16
N PRO A 290 2.30 11.13 35.00
CA PRO A 290 3.53 11.79 34.60
C PRO A 290 4.28 11.01 33.51
N VAL A 291 4.80 11.74 32.52
CA VAL A 291 5.53 11.17 31.38
C VAL A 291 6.74 12.01 30.99
N ARG A 292 7.70 11.35 30.36
CA ARG A 292 8.82 11.98 29.66
C ARG A 292 8.57 11.92 28.17
N VAL A 293 8.81 13.04 27.51
CA VAL A 293 8.83 13.14 26.05
C VAL A 293 10.25 13.42 25.60
N THR A 294 10.77 12.56 24.72
CA THR A 294 12.08 12.74 24.09
C THR A 294 11.92 12.81 22.60
N VAL A 295 12.55 13.80 21.95
CA VAL A 295 12.67 13.88 20.50
C VAL A 295 14.14 13.75 20.13
N ALA A 296 14.44 12.79 19.26
CA ALA A 296 15.79 12.56 18.75
C ALA A 296 15.81 12.63 17.23
N ARG A 297 16.82 13.29 16.67
CA ARG A 297 17.16 13.25 15.25
C ARG A 297 17.97 11.98 14.98
N GLN A 298 17.54 11.23 13.99
CA GLN A 298 18.17 9.96 13.61
C GLN A 298 18.83 10.10 12.24
N THR A 299 20.02 9.52 12.11
CA THR A 299 20.70 9.29 10.84
C THR A 299 20.96 7.79 10.68
N SER A 300 21.61 7.38 9.60
CA SER A 300 22.01 5.97 9.42
C SER A 300 23.02 5.49 10.46
N THR A 301 23.69 6.39 11.19
CA THR A 301 24.77 6.04 12.13
C THR A 301 24.68 6.72 13.49
N THR A 302 23.80 7.72 13.66
CA THR A 302 23.71 8.51 14.90
C THR A 302 22.27 8.76 15.35
N SER A 303 22.12 8.87 16.67
CA SER A 303 20.89 9.28 17.36
C SER A 303 21.21 10.48 18.25
N GLU A 304 20.78 11.67 17.86
CA GLU A 304 21.03 12.91 18.60
C GLU A 304 19.74 13.39 19.28
N THR A 305 19.74 13.51 20.60
CA THR A 305 18.58 14.04 21.32
C THR A 305 18.50 15.55 21.14
N VAL A 306 17.40 16.03 20.57
CA VAL A 306 17.15 17.46 20.32
C VAL A 306 16.19 18.07 21.33
N PHE A 307 15.43 17.24 22.05
CA PHE A 307 14.52 17.68 23.10
C PHE A 307 14.28 16.59 24.14
N VAL A 308 14.23 16.98 25.41
CA VAL A 308 13.72 16.18 26.52
C VAL A 308 12.84 17.09 27.36
N GLY A 309 11.59 16.69 27.55
CA GLY A 309 10.63 17.39 28.40
C GLY A 309 9.89 16.41 29.30
N THR A 310 9.34 16.93 30.39
CA THR A 310 8.36 16.20 31.22
C THR A 310 6.97 16.79 30.97
N GLY A 311 5.95 15.95 31.12
CA GLY A 311 4.56 16.33 30.92
C GLY A 311 3.64 15.39 31.69
N ASN A 312 2.35 15.63 31.53
CA ASN A 312 1.29 14.85 32.15
C ASN A 312 0.33 14.34 31.07
N LEU A 313 0.02 13.05 31.11
CA LEU A 313 -1.14 12.50 30.43
C LEU A 313 -2.39 12.83 31.25
N SER A 314 -3.22 13.72 30.71
CA SER A 314 -4.53 14.08 31.23
C SER A 314 -5.49 14.31 30.05
N LEU A 315 -6.75 13.88 30.21
CA LEU A 315 -7.81 14.15 29.23
C LEU A 315 -8.37 15.57 29.35
N SER A 316 -8.14 16.26 30.49
CA SER A 316 -8.65 17.61 30.73
C SER A 316 -7.71 18.71 30.25
N GLN A 317 -6.41 18.43 30.13
CA GLN A 317 -5.40 19.40 29.73
C GLN A 317 -4.25 18.73 28.99
N ALA A 318 -3.94 19.25 27.79
CA ALA A 318 -2.81 18.79 26.99
C ALA A 318 -1.48 19.33 27.50
N SER A 319 -0.46 18.47 27.48
CA SER A 319 0.95 18.88 27.58
C SER A 319 1.46 19.23 26.19
N VAL A 320 2.02 20.43 26.01
CA VAL A 320 2.44 20.93 24.70
C VAL A 320 3.91 21.35 24.68
N ALA A 321 4.56 21.20 23.53
CA ALA A 321 5.91 21.70 23.28
C ALA A 321 6.08 22.07 21.80
N THR A 322 6.96 23.03 21.53
CA THR A 322 7.36 23.42 20.17
C THR A 322 8.87 23.46 20.08
N ILE A 323 9.43 22.83 19.05
CA ILE A 323 10.87 22.70 18.84
C ILE A 323 11.19 23.15 17.42
N GLN A 324 12.13 24.07 17.24
CA GLN A 324 12.65 24.38 15.92
C GLN A 324 13.69 23.33 15.52
N VAL A 325 13.48 22.70 14.37
CA VAL A 325 14.32 21.60 13.88
C VAL A 325 14.62 21.75 12.39
N PRO A 326 15.84 21.42 11.93
CA PRO A 326 16.16 21.37 10.51
C PRO A 326 15.47 20.16 9.84
N PRO A 327 15.47 20.08 8.49
CA PRO A 327 15.07 18.87 7.79
C PRO A 327 15.83 17.61 8.26
N GLY A 328 15.12 16.49 8.36
CA GLY A 328 15.68 15.21 8.79
C GLY A 328 14.63 14.21 9.24
N TYR A 329 15.10 13.05 9.72
CA TYR A 329 14.27 12.02 10.32
C TYR A 329 14.31 12.13 11.85
N TYR A 330 13.14 12.16 12.48
CA TYR A 330 12.98 12.39 13.91
C TYR A 330 12.12 11.32 14.54
N VAL A 331 12.52 10.88 15.73
CA VAL A 331 11.78 9.93 16.56
C VAL A 331 11.35 10.64 17.84
N ALA A 332 10.04 10.79 18.02
CA ALA A 332 9.43 11.22 19.27
C ALA A 332 9.05 9.98 20.10
N THR A 333 9.30 10.01 21.40
CA THR A 333 8.92 8.94 22.34
C THR A 333 8.19 9.53 23.54
N VAL A 334 7.24 8.77 24.07
CA VAL A 334 6.51 9.07 25.32
C VAL A 334 6.63 7.89 26.27
N ALA A 335 7.21 8.14 27.44
CA ALA A 335 7.50 7.12 28.45
C ALA A 335 6.86 7.48 29.80
N PRO A 336 6.14 6.57 30.47
CA PRO A 336 5.68 6.76 31.85
C PRO A 336 6.85 7.05 32.80
N GLU A 337 6.63 7.96 33.76
CA GLU A 337 7.59 8.24 34.84
C GLU A 337 7.05 7.79 36.20
N GLY A 338 7.96 7.44 37.11
CA GLY A 338 7.61 7.09 38.49
C GLY A 338 7.25 5.63 38.74
N PHE A 339 7.45 4.76 37.74
CA PHE A 339 7.23 3.31 37.87
C PHE A 339 8.56 2.56 37.91
N PRO A 340 8.69 1.50 38.73
CA PRO A 340 9.86 0.63 38.68
C PRO A 340 9.87 -0.11 37.34
N ALA A 341 11.06 -0.35 36.77
CA ALA A 341 11.18 -1.18 35.58
C ALA A 341 10.55 -2.56 35.83
N SER A 342 9.49 -2.88 35.09
CA SER A 342 8.79 -4.16 35.12
C SER A 342 9.27 -5.05 33.96
N ALA A 343 8.95 -6.34 34.02
CA ALA A 343 9.18 -7.23 32.89
C ALA A 343 8.19 -6.91 31.76
N SER A 344 8.68 -6.85 30.52
CA SER A 344 7.88 -6.73 29.29
C SER A 344 6.71 -7.72 29.31
N GLY A 345 5.48 -7.24 29.08
CA GLY A 345 4.28 -8.09 29.02
C GLY A 345 3.25 -7.89 30.15
N GLY A 346 3.38 -6.83 30.95
CA GLY A 346 2.48 -6.48 32.05
C GLY A 346 1.19 -5.75 31.65
N ALA A 347 0.43 -5.28 32.65
CA ALA A 347 -0.68 -4.37 32.39
C ALA A 347 -0.13 -2.97 32.05
N PRO A 348 -0.72 -2.23 31.10
CA PRO A 348 -0.26 -0.89 30.75
C PRO A 348 -0.38 0.08 31.92
N GLU A 349 0.55 1.03 32.07
CA GLU A 349 0.39 2.14 33.01
C GLU A 349 -0.61 3.18 32.53
N GLY A 350 -0.70 3.39 31.21
CA GLY A 350 -1.46 4.49 30.64
C GLY A 350 -1.91 4.29 29.20
N GLN A 351 -2.78 5.18 28.76
CA GLN A 351 -3.12 5.42 27.37
C GLN A 351 -2.75 6.85 26.99
N PHE A 352 -2.27 7.04 25.76
CA PHE A 352 -1.82 8.34 25.27
C PHE A 352 -2.40 8.64 23.89
N PHE A 353 -2.59 9.93 23.62
CA PHE A 353 -2.97 10.50 22.33
C PHE A 353 -1.99 11.63 22.05
N PHE A 354 -1.21 11.45 20.99
CA PHE A 354 -0.10 12.32 20.63
C PHE A 354 -0.36 12.89 19.24
N GLU A 355 -0.53 14.19 19.20
CA GLU A 355 -0.58 14.99 17.99
C GLU A 355 0.80 15.56 17.69
N LEU A 356 1.30 15.25 16.50
CA LEU A 356 2.49 15.84 15.91
C LEU A 356 2.08 16.66 14.69
N SER A 357 2.51 17.92 14.63
CA SER A 357 2.32 18.75 13.45
C SER A 357 3.57 19.59 13.18
N THR A 358 3.69 20.12 11.96
CA THR A 358 4.79 21.02 11.64
C THR A 358 4.29 22.29 10.95
N SER A 359 5.08 23.34 11.06
CA SER A 359 4.98 24.55 10.24
C SER A 359 6.37 25.03 9.84
N PHE A 360 6.46 25.90 8.83
CA PHE A 360 7.70 26.68 8.69
C PHE A 360 7.80 27.67 9.86
N VAL A 361 9.02 28.15 10.13
CA VAL A 361 9.28 29.06 11.25
C VAL A 361 8.51 30.37 11.14
N ASP A 362 8.32 30.88 9.92
CA ASP A 362 7.73 32.19 9.63
C ASP A 362 6.38 32.12 8.91
N ARG A 363 5.89 30.91 8.56
CA ARG A 363 4.66 30.73 7.78
C ARG A 363 4.02 29.36 8.00
N ILE A 364 2.73 29.29 7.72
CA ILE A 364 2.01 28.01 7.63
C ILE A 364 2.59 27.13 6.51
N GLY A 365 2.49 25.81 6.65
CA GLY A 365 3.04 24.85 5.70
C GLY A 365 3.72 23.69 6.42
N GLY A 366 4.70 23.06 5.78
CA GLY A 366 5.38 21.89 6.34
C GLY A 366 4.71 20.57 5.97
N GLY A 367 4.69 19.61 6.89
CA GLY A 367 4.18 18.26 6.71
C GLY A 367 5.27 17.19 6.78
N PHE A 368 4.85 15.97 7.12
CA PHE A 368 5.73 14.81 7.16
C PHE A 368 5.77 14.14 5.78
N GLN A 369 6.95 13.69 5.35
CA GLN A 369 7.21 13.23 3.98
C GLN A 369 7.39 11.71 3.92
N GLY A 370 6.88 11.09 2.87
CA GLY A 370 6.99 9.66 2.58
C GLY A 370 6.04 8.78 3.41
N GLY A 371 5.83 9.13 4.68
CA GLY A 371 5.05 8.30 5.60
C GLY A 371 5.43 8.55 7.06
N ALA A 372 5.02 7.62 7.92
CA ALA A 372 5.36 7.63 9.34
C ALA A 372 5.44 6.20 9.88
N VAL A 373 6.22 6.02 10.94
CA VAL A 373 6.18 4.78 11.74
C VAL A 373 5.69 5.17 13.12
N VAL A 374 4.57 4.61 13.59
CA VAL A 374 4.07 4.88 14.94
C VAL A 374 3.92 3.59 15.71
N GLY A 375 3.91 3.65 17.03
CA GLY A 375 3.69 2.45 17.82
C GLY A 375 3.63 2.72 19.30
N GLY A 376 3.59 1.63 20.04
CA GLY A 376 3.51 1.65 21.49
C GLY A 376 3.29 0.25 22.02
N TYR A 377 2.53 0.17 23.10
CA TYR A 377 2.23 -1.07 23.77
C TYR A 377 0.87 -1.63 23.39
N HIS A 378 0.82 -2.93 23.12
CA HIS A 378 -0.40 -3.68 22.91
C HIS A 378 -0.62 -4.60 24.11
N ALA A 379 -1.80 -4.55 24.69
CA ALA A 379 -2.27 -5.46 25.72
C ALA A 379 -3.78 -5.65 25.59
N GLN A 380 -4.30 -6.73 26.14
CA GLN A 380 -5.74 -7.03 26.12
C GLN A 380 -6.53 -5.85 26.71
N HIS A 381 -7.38 -5.24 25.90
CA HIS A 381 -8.16 -4.08 26.34
C HIS A 381 -9.42 -4.51 27.09
N PRO A 382 -9.71 -3.99 28.30
CA PRO A 382 -10.82 -4.47 29.14
C PRO A 382 -12.22 -4.37 28.51
N PHE A 383 -12.38 -3.54 27.48
CA PHE A 383 -13.67 -3.25 26.84
C PHE A 383 -13.76 -3.69 25.37
N GLY A 384 -12.76 -4.44 24.86
CA GLY A 384 -12.54 -4.60 23.42
C GLY A 384 -12.11 -3.27 22.82
N GLY A 385 -10.89 -3.17 22.30
CA GLY A 385 -10.30 -1.87 22.06
C GLY A 385 -9.21 -1.87 21.01
N VAL A 386 -8.94 -0.65 20.53
CA VAL A 386 -7.86 -0.33 19.63
C VAL A 386 -6.61 -0.15 20.49
N SER A 387 -5.64 -1.04 20.34
CA SER A 387 -4.38 -1.01 21.09
C SER A 387 -3.44 0.09 20.57
N GLY A 388 -3.67 0.52 19.33
CA GLY A 388 -3.10 1.75 18.83
C GLY A 388 -3.72 2.22 17.53
N PHE A 389 -3.57 3.51 17.26
CA PHE A 389 -4.02 4.10 16.03
C PHE A 389 -3.00 5.07 15.45
N ALA A 390 -3.08 5.28 14.15
CA ALA A 390 -2.40 6.35 13.43
C ALA A 390 -3.41 7.00 12.49
N ALA A 391 -3.68 8.28 12.69
CA ALA A 391 -4.55 9.06 11.83
C ALA A 391 -3.78 10.14 11.10
N PHE A 392 -4.10 10.29 9.82
CA PHE A 392 -3.37 11.16 8.91
C PHE A 392 -4.27 11.70 7.82
N CYS A 393 -3.85 12.84 7.27
CA CYS A 393 -4.52 13.52 6.18
C CYS A 393 -3.66 13.57 4.92
N ILE A 394 -4.32 13.47 3.77
CA ILE A 394 -3.68 13.60 2.46
C ILE A 394 -4.36 14.68 1.63
N ALA A 395 -3.55 15.48 0.93
CA ALA A 395 -4.05 16.55 0.06
C ALA A 395 -4.24 16.11 -1.40
N SER A 396 -3.47 15.13 -1.87
CA SER A 396 -3.65 14.48 -3.18
C SER A 396 -4.02 13.02 -3.01
N GLN A 397 -4.70 12.45 -4.00
CA GLN A 397 -5.02 11.03 -4.00
C GLN A 397 -3.72 10.20 -4.05
N HIS A 398 -3.66 9.17 -3.20
CA HIS A 398 -2.51 8.27 -3.07
C HIS A 398 -2.97 6.81 -3.03
N SER A 399 -2.09 5.92 -3.46
CA SER A 399 -2.08 4.58 -2.89
C SER A 399 -1.22 4.60 -1.61
N ALA A 400 -1.55 3.76 -0.64
CA ALA A 400 -0.81 3.66 0.61
C ALA A 400 -0.49 2.21 0.94
N SER A 401 0.71 2.00 1.46
CA SER A 401 1.13 0.72 2.01
C SER A 401 1.23 0.85 3.52
N MET A 402 0.63 -0.10 4.24
CA MET A 402 0.68 -0.16 5.68
C MET A 402 1.12 -1.54 6.14
N LYS A 403 2.01 -1.58 7.13
CA LYS A 403 2.48 -2.81 7.75
C LYS A 403 2.49 -2.66 9.27
N VAL A 404 1.83 -3.57 9.96
CA VAL A 404 2.01 -3.76 11.39
C VAL A 404 3.29 -4.55 11.63
N LEU A 405 4.12 -4.07 12.53
CA LEU A 405 5.35 -4.70 13.02
C LEU A 405 5.09 -5.22 14.42
N SER A 406 5.41 -6.47 14.68
CA SER A 406 5.10 -7.16 15.93
C SER A 406 6.03 -8.36 16.09
N ARG A 407 5.55 -9.54 16.50
CA ARG A 407 6.27 -10.81 16.25
C ARG A 407 6.21 -11.16 14.76
N PRO A 408 7.32 -11.49 14.06
CA PRO A 408 8.67 -11.70 14.54
C PRO A 408 9.59 -10.46 14.53
N THR A 409 9.20 -9.31 13.97
CA THR A 409 10.08 -8.12 13.84
C THR A 409 10.70 -7.68 15.17
N TYR A 410 9.91 -7.63 16.23
CA TYR A 410 10.36 -7.31 17.59
C TYR A 410 10.74 -8.56 18.42
N GLY A 411 10.82 -9.74 17.78
CA GLY A 411 11.15 -10.98 18.47
C GLY A 411 10.20 -11.29 19.62
N ALA A 412 10.72 -11.84 20.72
CA ALA A 412 9.91 -12.29 21.85
C ALA A 412 9.16 -11.17 22.59
N THR A 413 9.52 -9.90 22.41
CA THR A 413 8.85 -8.78 23.09
C THR A 413 7.69 -8.18 22.28
N GLY A 414 7.54 -8.59 21.02
CA GLY A 414 6.45 -8.16 20.14
C GLY A 414 5.09 -8.75 20.56
N ALA A 415 4.03 -8.02 20.24
CA ALA A 415 2.67 -8.50 20.46
C ALA A 415 2.29 -9.68 19.53
N GLY A 416 1.19 -10.34 19.82
CA GLY A 416 0.70 -11.48 19.03
C GLY A 416 -0.79 -11.40 18.76
N ASP A 417 -1.19 -11.95 17.61
CA ASP A 417 -2.55 -11.94 17.05
C ASP A 417 -3.18 -10.55 16.95
N LEU A 418 -2.74 -9.79 15.94
CA LEU A 418 -3.18 -8.44 15.63
C LEU A 418 -4.10 -8.38 14.40
N ARG A 419 -4.87 -7.30 14.35
CA ARG A 419 -5.73 -6.92 13.23
C ARG A 419 -5.44 -5.48 12.86
N MET A 420 -5.32 -5.20 11.56
CA MET A 420 -5.17 -3.85 11.04
C MET A 420 -6.44 -3.46 10.28
N THR A 421 -7.05 -2.34 10.66
CA THR A 421 -8.16 -1.74 9.91
C THR A 421 -7.77 -0.34 9.47
N ILE A 422 -7.98 -0.01 8.21
CA ILE A 422 -7.94 1.38 7.76
C ILE A 422 -9.37 1.84 7.60
N ALA A 423 -9.73 2.93 8.26
CA ALA A 423 -11.05 3.53 8.17
C ALA A 423 -10.95 4.96 7.62
N ASP A 424 -12.02 5.39 6.97
CA ASP A 424 -12.17 6.79 6.55
C ASP A 424 -12.63 7.69 7.71
N ALA A 425 -12.82 8.99 7.42
CA ALA A 425 -13.26 9.98 8.40
C ALA A 425 -14.60 9.64 9.08
N GLN A 426 -15.45 8.83 8.45
CA GLN A 426 -16.73 8.36 8.98
C GLN A 426 -16.60 7.03 9.72
N GLN A 427 -15.37 6.57 10.00
CA GLN A 427 -15.06 5.28 10.61
C GLN A 427 -15.53 4.08 9.77
N ARG A 428 -15.75 4.26 8.46
CA ARG A 428 -16.09 3.14 7.58
C ARG A 428 -14.81 2.41 7.18
N PRO A 429 -14.75 1.07 7.30
CA PRO A 429 -13.56 0.32 6.94
C PRO A 429 -13.32 0.40 5.42
N VAL A 430 -12.13 0.87 5.06
CA VAL A 430 -11.56 0.85 3.70
C VAL A 430 -10.87 -0.49 3.46
N ILE A 431 -10.11 -0.98 4.43
CA ILE A 431 -9.51 -2.32 4.41
C ILE A 431 -9.43 -2.88 5.83
N VAL A 432 -9.57 -4.20 5.94
CA VAL A 432 -9.45 -4.97 7.19
C VAL A 432 -8.50 -6.13 6.92
N VAL A 433 -7.49 -6.31 7.76
CA VAL A 433 -6.46 -7.34 7.60
C VAL A 433 -6.20 -8.08 8.92
N PRO A 434 -6.24 -9.43 8.89
CA PRO A 434 -6.88 -10.25 7.87
C PRO A 434 -8.39 -9.96 7.74
N ALA A 435 -8.94 -10.18 6.55
CA ALA A 435 -10.38 -10.10 6.32
C ALA A 435 -11.10 -11.24 7.07
N ASN A 436 -12.28 -10.94 7.62
CA ASN A 436 -13.12 -11.93 8.31
C ASN A 436 -13.77 -12.92 7.35
#